data_AF-A0A016RTT2-F1
#
_entry.id   AF-A0A016RTT2-F1
#
_cell.length_a   1.000
_cell.length_b   1.000
_cell.length_c   1.000
_cell.angle_alpha   90.00
_cell.angle_beta   90.00
_cell.angle_gamma   90.00
#
_symmetry.space_group_name_H-M   'P 1'
#
loop_
_entity.id
_entity.type
_entity.pdbx_description
1 polymer ?
#
loop_
_entity_poly.entity_id
_entity_poly.type
_entity_poly.pdbx_seq_one_letter_code
_entity_poly.pdbx_strand_id
1 'polypeptide(L)'
;MQITTQFALNFPVSDIGRVMLRFRELEKEEIESRKDDVYSKNYVPRKYSKCSAEYGTPKPGTLTEMRAKKASKHIAREMLYLCEVIREYGHRSRKGRIEITFGQLFSVYQYISDKVVGMLLRARKHHMVDFEGEMLFQRRDEDVIITLLLSDEELKYAVDTSE
;
A
#
# COMPACT_ATOMS: atom_id res chain seq x y z
N MET A 1 -59.28 15.89 39.64
CA MET A 1 -57.88 16.36 39.71
C MET A 1 -57.15 15.52 40.75
N GLN A 2 -55.85 15.26 40.57
CA GLN A 2 -54.94 14.38 41.35
C GLN A 2 -54.85 12.95 40.79
N ILE A 3 -54.13 12.75 39.68
CA ILE A 3 -52.67 12.54 39.53
C ILE A 3 -52.23 11.21 40.16
N THR A 4 -52.25 10.16 39.34
CA THR A 4 -51.57 8.88 39.59
C THR A 4 -50.06 9.08 39.49
N THR A 5 -49.37 9.14 40.63
CA THR A 5 -47.91 9.21 40.70
C THR A 5 -47.32 7.83 40.49
N GLN A 6 -46.75 7.60 39.30
CA GLN A 6 -45.93 6.43 38.99
C GLN A 6 -44.62 6.56 39.76
N PHE A 7 -44.48 5.83 40.87
CA PHE A 7 -43.24 5.75 41.64
C PHE A 7 -42.21 4.95 40.84
N ALA A 8 -41.38 5.64 40.06
CA ALA A 8 -40.19 5.06 39.46
C ALA A 8 -39.16 4.84 40.57
N LEU A 9 -39.00 3.59 41.02
CA LEU A 9 -37.94 3.19 41.93
C LEU A 9 -36.60 3.23 41.19
N ASN A 10 -35.97 4.41 41.13
CA ASN A 10 -34.57 4.55 40.75
C ASN A 10 -33.69 4.13 41.94
N PHE A 11 -33.37 2.84 42.02
CA PHE A 11 -32.36 2.35 42.96
C PHE A 11 -30.96 2.79 42.49
N PRO A 12 -30.16 3.46 43.33
CA PRO A 12 -28.79 3.80 42.98
C PRO A 12 -27.96 2.51 42.90
N VAL A 13 -27.47 2.20 41.70
CA VAL A 13 -26.53 1.08 41.49
C VAL A 13 -25.31 1.33 42.36
N SER A 14 -24.98 0.40 43.27
CA SER A 14 -23.79 0.47 44.12
C SER A 14 -22.52 0.66 43.29
N ASP A 15 -21.47 1.28 43.85
CA ASP A 15 -20.22 1.53 43.11
C ASP A 15 -19.62 0.25 42.49
N ILE A 16 -19.78 -0.89 43.18
CA ILE A 16 -19.41 -2.22 42.66
C ILE A 16 -20.29 -2.61 41.47
N GLY A 17 -21.60 -2.36 41.53
CA GLY A 17 -22.52 -2.60 40.42
C GLY A 17 -22.19 -1.75 39.18
N ARG A 18 -21.78 -0.49 39.37
CA ARG A 18 -21.35 0.39 38.27
C ARG A 18 -20.09 -0.14 37.59
N VAL A 19 -19.12 -0.59 38.38
CA VAL A 19 -17.88 -1.20 37.89
C VAL A 19 -18.19 -2.50 37.11
N MET A 20 -19.06 -3.36 37.64
CA MET A 20 -19.49 -4.59 36.97
C MET A 20 -20.22 -4.34 35.65
N LEU A 21 -21.06 -3.29 35.58
CA LEU A 21 -21.72 -2.88 34.33
C LEU A 21 -20.69 -2.43 33.29
N ARG A 22 -19.73 -1.59 33.70
CA ARG A 22 -18.64 -1.13 32.82
C ARG A 22 -17.78 -2.29 32.31
N PHE A 23 -17.46 -3.27 33.16
CA PHE A 23 -16.73 -4.46 32.71
C PHE A 23 -17.50 -5.26 31.66
N ARG A 24 -18.82 -5.40 31.80
CA ARG A 24 -19.65 -6.06 30.77
C ARG A 24 -19.70 -5.28 29.47
N GLU A 25 -19.73 -3.94 29.53
CA GLU A 25 -19.69 -3.09 28.33
C GLU A 25 -18.35 -3.27 27.59
N LEU A 26 -17.23 -3.19 28.31
CA LEU A 26 -15.90 -3.43 27.76
C LEU A 26 -15.77 -4.84 27.16
N GLU A 27 -16.32 -5.87 27.82
CA GLU A 27 -16.32 -7.24 27.30
C GLU A 27 -17.11 -7.34 25.98
N LYS A 28 -18.26 -6.68 25.88
CA LYS A 28 -19.05 -6.63 24.63
C LYS A 28 -18.30 -5.92 23.50
N GLU A 29 -17.65 -4.80 23.80
CA GLU A 29 -16.83 -4.06 22.84
C GLU A 29 -15.64 -4.91 22.37
N GLU A 30 -14.97 -5.61 23.28
CA GLU A 30 -13.86 -6.50 22.93
C GLU A 30 -14.33 -7.65 22.03
N ILE A 31 -15.43 -8.31 22.38
CA ILE A 31 -16.02 -9.40 21.59
C ILE A 31 -16.38 -8.91 20.17
N GLU A 32 -16.98 -7.73 20.04
CA GLU A 32 -17.33 -7.19 18.72
C GLU A 32 -16.08 -6.80 17.92
N SER A 33 -15.06 -6.19 18.55
CA SER A 33 -13.81 -5.83 17.87
C SER A 33 -13.03 -7.05 17.38
N ARG A 34 -13.09 -8.17 18.13
CA ARG A 34 -12.40 -9.44 17.82
C ARG A 34 -13.24 -10.40 16.99
N LYS A 35 -14.46 -10.03 16.60
CA LYS A 35 -15.34 -10.88 15.80
C LYS A 35 -14.74 -11.33 14.48
N ASP A 36 -13.89 -10.50 13.88
CA ASP A 36 -13.18 -10.77 12.63
C ASP A 36 -11.75 -11.34 12.84
N ASP A 37 -11.32 -11.53 14.09
CA ASP A 37 -10.04 -12.16 14.43
C ASP A 37 -10.15 -13.68 14.28
N VAL A 38 -9.25 -14.26 13.49
CA VAL A 38 -9.17 -15.70 13.19
C VAL A 38 -8.94 -16.54 14.45
N TYR A 39 -8.35 -15.94 15.50
CA TYR A 39 -8.10 -16.60 16.78
C TYR A 39 -9.23 -16.41 17.80
N SER A 40 -10.33 -15.73 17.44
CA SER A 40 -11.46 -15.56 18.32
C SER A 40 -12.36 -16.80 18.35
N LYS A 41 -12.95 -17.09 19.53
CA LYS A 41 -13.85 -18.24 19.71
C LYS A 41 -15.08 -18.18 18.80
N ASN A 42 -15.53 -16.98 18.45
CA ASN A 42 -16.73 -16.75 17.65
C ASN A 42 -16.41 -16.42 16.18
N TYR A 43 -15.18 -16.67 15.72
CA TYR A 43 -14.78 -16.40 14.34
C TYR A 43 -15.57 -17.25 13.35
N VAL A 44 -16.11 -16.61 12.32
CA VAL A 44 -16.74 -17.29 11.19
C VAL A 44 -15.96 -16.93 9.92
N PRO A 45 -15.33 -17.91 9.24
CA PRO A 45 -14.63 -17.66 7.98
C PRO A 45 -15.57 -17.06 6.92
N ARG A 46 -15.24 -15.87 6.42
CA ARG A 46 -15.98 -15.23 5.34
C ARG A 46 -15.59 -15.87 4.01
N LYS A 47 -16.58 -16.42 3.28
CA LYS A 47 -16.38 -16.91 1.92
C LYS A 47 -16.75 -15.82 0.92
N TYR A 48 -15.73 -15.17 0.38
CA TYR A 48 -15.89 -14.19 -0.69
C TYR A 48 -15.92 -14.90 -2.05
N SER A 49 -16.76 -14.41 -2.96
CA SER A 49 -16.72 -14.83 -4.36
C SER A 49 -15.46 -14.26 -5.02
N LYS A 50 -14.76 -15.04 -5.85
CA LYS A 50 -13.57 -14.53 -6.57
C LYS A 50 -13.87 -13.33 -7.47
N CYS A 51 -15.13 -13.15 -7.86
CA CYS A 51 -15.59 -12.03 -8.69
C CYS A 51 -16.11 -10.83 -7.88
N SER A 52 -16.16 -10.92 -6.53
CA SER A 52 -16.61 -9.78 -5.72
C SER A 52 -15.51 -8.73 -5.59
N ALA A 53 -15.87 -7.44 -5.63
CA ALA A 53 -14.92 -6.33 -5.44
C ALA A 53 -14.20 -6.37 -4.07
N GLU A 54 -14.81 -7.02 -3.07
CA GLU A 54 -14.25 -7.22 -1.73
C GLU A 54 -13.21 -8.36 -1.67
N TYR A 55 -13.07 -9.14 -2.74
CA TYR A 55 -12.12 -10.25 -2.76
C TYR A 55 -10.69 -9.74 -2.91
N GLY A 56 -9.82 -10.08 -1.95
CA GLY A 56 -8.41 -9.67 -1.97
C GLY A 56 -8.18 -8.19 -1.63
N THR A 57 -9.20 -7.47 -1.14
CA THR A 57 -9.09 -6.07 -0.75
C THR A 57 -9.26 -5.90 0.77
N PRO A 58 -8.51 -4.98 1.39
CA PRO A 58 -8.70 -4.67 2.81
C PRO A 58 -10.04 -3.97 3.02
N LYS A 59 -10.65 -4.20 4.20
CA LYS A 59 -11.91 -3.53 4.56
C LYS A 59 -11.75 -2.00 4.52
N PRO A 60 -12.70 -1.27 3.92
CA PRO A 60 -12.68 0.19 3.91
C PRO A 60 -12.64 0.78 5.32
N GLY A 61 -11.88 1.85 5.51
CA GLY A 61 -11.72 2.55 6.79
C GLY A 61 -10.75 1.89 7.77
N THR A 62 -10.17 0.74 7.43
CA THR A 62 -9.22 0.05 8.33
C THR A 62 -7.80 0.60 8.22
N LEU A 63 -7.02 0.41 9.29
CA LEU A 63 -5.57 0.70 9.27
C LEU A 63 -4.85 -0.04 8.14
N THR A 64 -5.30 -1.25 7.78
CA THR A 64 -4.73 -2.04 6.69
C THR A 64 -4.95 -1.38 5.34
N GLU A 65 -6.14 -0.82 5.08
CA GLU A 65 -6.41 -0.04 3.87
C GLU A 65 -5.50 1.20 3.81
N MET A 66 -5.39 1.96 4.91
CA MET A 66 -4.51 3.13 4.95
C MET A 66 -3.04 2.78 4.70
N ARG A 67 -2.55 1.68 5.28
CA ARG A 67 -1.19 1.17 5.02
C ARG A 67 -1.00 0.77 3.57
N ALA A 68 -1.99 0.10 2.96
CA ALA A 68 -1.94 -0.29 1.55
C ALA A 68 -1.87 0.94 0.62
N LYS A 69 -2.69 1.97 0.87
CA LYS A 69 -2.65 3.25 0.13
C LYS A 69 -1.31 3.94 0.28
N LYS A 70 -0.78 4.04 1.52
CA LYS A 70 0.53 4.64 1.79
C LYS A 70 1.65 3.90 1.08
N ALA A 71 1.65 2.57 1.14
CA ALA A 71 2.63 1.74 0.44
C ALA A 71 2.54 1.91 -1.08
N SER A 72 1.33 1.97 -1.64
CA SER A 72 1.14 2.24 -3.07
C SER A 72 1.72 3.59 -3.49
N LYS A 73 1.46 4.67 -2.72
CA LYS A 73 2.03 6.00 -2.99
C LYS A 73 3.56 5.97 -2.90
N HIS A 74 4.11 5.30 -1.88
CA HIS A 74 5.56 5.16 -1.71
C HIS A 74 6.20 4.47 -2.92
N ILE A 75 5.64 3.36 -3.37
CA ILE A 75 6.13 2.63 -4.54
C ILE A 75 6.03 3.47 -5.81
N ALA A 76 4.96 4.25 -5.99
CA ALA A 76 4.84 5.13 -7.14
C ALA A 76 5.97 6.17 -7.18
N ARG A 77 6.32 6.76 -6.03
CA ARG A 77 7.45 7.68 -5.91
C ARG A 77 8.79 7.01 -6.23
N GLU A 78 9.01 5.79 -5.74
CA GLU A 78 10.23 5.01 -6.06
C GLU A 78 10.37 4.75 -7.56
N MET A 79 9.26 4.50 -8.28
CA MET A 79 9.30 4.35 -9.74
C MET A 79 9.65 5.66 -10.45
N LEU A 80 9.12 6.78 -9.99
CA LEU A 80 9.44 8.10 -10.56
C LEU A 80 10.92 8.43 -10.34
N TYR A 81 11.44 8.21 -9.14
CA TYR A 81 12.85 8.39 -8.83
C TYR A 81 13.75 7.53 -9.71
N LEU A 82 13.36 6.27 -9.98
CA LEU A 82 14.04 5.42 -10.96
C LEU A 82 14.11 6.04 -12.35
N CYS A 83 13.01 6.59 -12.84
CA CYS A 83 12.99 7.29 -14.12
C CYS A 83 13.87 8.53 -14.13
N GLU A 84 13.95 9.28 -13.01
CA GLU A 84 14.85 10.42 -12.89
C GLU A 84 16.32 10.01 -12.92
N VAL A 85 16.69 8.94 -12.22
CA VAL A 85 18.06 8.39 -12.27
C VAL A 85 18.40 7.93 -13.69
N ILE A 86 17.48 7.25 -14.38
CA ILE A 86 17.69 6.86 -15.78
C ILE A 86 17.85 8.10 -16.68
N ARG A 87 17.08 9.17 -16.44
CA ARG A 87 17.20 10.44 -17.18
C ARG A 87 18.56 11.10 -16.95
N GLU A 88 19.05 11.10 -15.72
CA GLU A 88 20.29 11.78 -15.32
C GLU A 88 21.56 11.04 -15.79
N TYR A 89 21.60 9.71 -15.61
CA TYR A 89 22.79 8.90 -15.90
C TYR A 89 22.72 8.20 -17.27
N GLY A 90 21.55 8.20 -17.90
CA GLY A 90 21.37 7.66 -19.24
C GLY A 90 21.91 8.59 -20.32
N HIS A 91 21.93 8.09 -21.55
CA HIS A 91 22.32 8.84 -22.72
C HIS A 91 21.18 8.89 -23.74
N ARG A 92 21.18 9.93 -24.58
CA ARG A 92 20.17 10.06 -25.62
C ARG A 92 20.54 9.22 -26.83
N SER A 93 19.70 8.25 -27.15
CA SER A 93 19.83 7.38 -28.32
C SER A 93 19.59 8.15 -29.62
N ARG A 94 20.01 7.57 -30.74
CA ARG A 94 19.77 8.11 -32.10
C ARG A 94 18.27 8.28 -32.40
N LYS A 95 17.42 7.51 -31.71
CA LYS A 95 15.94 7.60 -31.79
C LYS A 95 15.36 8.71 -30.91
N GLY A 96 16.18 9.47 -30.18
CA GLY A 96 15.76 10.57 -29.31
C GLY A 96 15.28 10.14 -27.91
N ARG A 97 15.21 8.84 -27.63
CA ARG A 97 14.88 8.28 -26.31
C ARG A 97 16.10 8.23 -25.39
N ILE A 98 15.86 8.22 -24.09
CA ILE A 98 16.92 8.04 -23.09
C ILE A 98 17.10 6.54 -22.84
N GLU A 99 18.35 6.09 -22.92
CA GLU A 99 18.75 4.70 -22.77
C GLU A 99 19.90 4.59 -21.74
N ILE A 100 19.88 3.56 -20.92
CA ILE A 100 20.96 3.22 -19.97
C ILE A 100 21.17 1.71 -19.97
N THR A 101 22.40 1.25 -19.77
CA THR A 101 22.66 -0.20 -19.61
C THR A 101 22.31 -0.64 -18.18
N PHE A 102 21.88 -1.90 -18.03
CA PHE A 102 21.58 -2.45 -16.70
C PHE A 102 22.79 -2.41 -15.77
N GLY A 103 24.00 -2.70 -16.27
CA GLY A 103 25.23 -2.64 -15.48
C GLY A 103 25.51 -1.25 -14.92
N GLN A 104 25.33 -0.21 -15.73
CA GLN A 104 25.48 1.19 -15.29
C GLN A 104 24.42 1.57 -14.26
N LEU A 105 23.14 1.29 -14.55
CA LEU A 105 22.05 1.59 -13.64
C LEU A 105 22.22 0.87 -12.31
N PHE A 106 22.59 -0.40 -12.33
CA PHE A 106 22.85 -1.21 -11.14
C PHE A 106 24.01 -0.65 -10.32
N SER A 107 25.08 -0.20 -10.97
CA SER A 107 26.24 0.39 -10.29
C SER A 107 25.90 1.69 -9.55
N VAL A 108 25.04 2.54 -10.14
CA VAL A 108 24.52 3.74 -9.47
C VAL A 108 23.61 3.33 -8.30
N TYR A 109 22.70 2.39 -8.54
CA TYR A 109 21.73 1.94 -7.54
C TYR A 109 22.34 1.15 -6.37
N GLN A 110 23.53 0.55 -6.54
CA GLN A 110 24.23 -0.18 -5.48
C GLN A 110 24.45 0.69 -4.22
N TYR A 111 24.57 2.00 -4.38
CA TYR A 111 24.75 2.95 -3.27
C TYR A 111 23.44 3.58 -2.79
N ILE A 112 22.34 3.35 -3.52
CA ILE A 112 21.02 3.95 -3.27
C ILE A 112 20.06 2.93 -2.65
N SER A 113 19.85 1.79 -3.31
CA SER A 113 18.84 0.80 -2.96
C SER A 113 19.10 -0.55 -3.62
N ASP A 114 18.92 -1.64 -2.88
CA ASP A 114 19.04 -3.03 -3.32
C ASP A 114 17.83 -3.53 -4.14
N LYS A 115 16.85 -2.66 -4.42
CA LYS A 115 15.54 -3.03 -4.98
C LYS A 115 15.38 -2.71 -6.46
N VAL A 116 16.46 -2.34 -7.16
CA VAL A 116 16.40 -1.81 -8.54
C VAL A 116 15.67 -2.76 -9.51
N VAL A 117 15.90 -4.07 -9.43
CA VAL A 117 15.25 -5.06 -10.32
C VAL A 117 13.74 -5.11 -10.07
N GLY A 118 13.31 -5.13 -8.80
CA GLY A 118 11.90 -5.08 -8.45
C GLY A 118 11.22 -3.79 -8.90
N MET A 119 11.95 -2.67 -8.80
CA MET A 119 11.45 -1.38 -9.27
C MET A 119 11.35 -1.30 -10.79
N LEU A 120 12.33 -1.83 -11.53
CA LEU A 120 12.29 -1.93 -12.99
C LEU A 120 11.09 -2.75 -13.47
N LEU A 121 10.84 -3.91 -12.86
CA LEU A 121 9.69 -4.74 -13.21
C LEU A 121 8.37 -4.01 -12.98
N ARG A 122 8.28 -3.23 -11.90
CA ARG A 122 7.08 -2.46 -11.60
C ARG A 122 6.92 -1.27 -12.54
N ALA A 123 7.98 -0.52 -12.80
CA ALA A 123 8.00 0.58 -13.76
C ALA A 123 7.63 0.10 -15.17
N ARG A 124 8.10 -1.09 -15.59
CA ARG A 124 7.70 -1.75 -16.84
C ARG A 124 6.21 -2.05 -16.89
N LYS A 125 5.63 -2.56 -15.80
CA LYS A 125 4.17 -2.80 -15.69
C LYS A 125 3.35 -1.52 -15.86
N HIS A 126 3.92 -0.36 -15.52
CA HIS A 126 3.32 0.95 -15.69
C HIS A 126 3.75 1.67 -16.98
N HIS A 127 4.42 0.98 -17.92
CA HIS A 127 4.89 1.53 -19.20
C HIS A 127 5.82 2.75 -19.05
N MET A 128 6.58 2.82 -17.96
CA MET A 128 7.54 3.91 -17.74
C MET A 128 8.91 3.59 -18.34
N VAL A 129 9.26 2.31 -18.42
CA VAL A 129 10.53 1.79 -18.96
C VAL A 129 10.28 0.52 -19.76
N ASP A 130 11.21 0.20 -20.66
CA ASP A 130 11.23 -1.04 -21.42
C ASP A 130 12.65 -1.63 -21.49
N PHE A 131 12.74 -2.96 -21.50
CA PHE A 131 14.00 -3.70 -21.62
C PHE A 131 13.74 -5.15 -22.04
N GLU A 132 14.75 -5.77 -22.66
CA GLU A 132 14.67 -7.14 -23.13
C GLU A 132 14.77 -8.17 -21.98
N GLY A 133 13.94 -9.22 -22.03
CA GLY A 133 13.96 -10.33 -21.07
C GLY A 133 12.95 -10.20 -19.93
N GLU A 134 12.70 -11.29 -19.22
CA GLU A 134 11.74 -11.32 -18.11
C GLU A 134 12.31 -10.69 -16.83
N MET A 135 13.59 -10.94 -16.54
CA MET A 135 14.31 -10.53 -15.34
C MET A 135 15.80 -10.35 -15.64
N LEU A 136 16.43 -9.38 -14.96
CA LEU A 136 17.83 -9.00 -15.15
C LEU A 136 18.68 -9.43 -13.95
N PHE A 137 19.87 -9.96 -14.22
CA PHE A 137 20.80 -10.49 -13.24
C PHE A 137 22.19 -9.87 -13.41
N GLN A 138 22.80 -9.49 -12.29
CA GLN A 138 24.16 -8.95 -12.27
C GLN A 138 25.17 -9.94 -12.87
N ARG A 139 26.23 -9.45 -13.52
CA ARG A 139 27.27 -10.25 -14.20
C ARG A 139 26.82 -11.10 -15.38
N ARG A 140 25.53 -11.05 -15.74
CA ARG A 140 24.97 -11.75 -16.90
C ARG A 140 24.33 -10.80 -17.89
N ASP A 141 23.48 -9.91 -17.39
CA ASP A 141 22.63 -9.05 -18.21
C ASP A 141 23.11 -7.59 -18.20
N GLU A 142 24.40 -7.35 -17.97
CA GLU A 142 24.95 -5.99 -17.75
C GLU A 142 24.78 -5.08 -18.97
N ASP A 143 24.85 -5.65 -20.17
CA ASP A 143 24.74 -4.92 -21.43
C ASP A 143 23.28 -4.70 -21.89
N VAL A 144 22.29 -5.21 -21.14
CA VAL A 144 20.88 -5.04 -21.50
C VAL A 144 20.49 -3.56 -21.43
N ILE A 145 19.94 -3.06 -22.53
CA ILE A 145 19.52 -1.67 -22.66
C ILE A 145 18.14 -1.49 -22.01
N ILE A 146 18.06 -0.55 -21.08
CA ILE A 146 16.84 -0.07 -20.47
C ILE A 146 16.50 1.27 -21.11
N THR A 147 15.33 1.33 -21.74
CA THR A 147 14.81 2.52 -22.43
C THR A 147 13.77 3.20 -21.56
N LEU A 148 13.92 4.50 -21.33
CA LEU A 148 12.90 5.34 -20.70
C LEU A 148 11.79 5.65 -21.73
N LEU A 149 10.54 5.37 -21.37
CA LEU A 149 9.38 5.59 -22.24
C LEU A 149 8.68 6.94 -21.98
N LEU A 150 8.86 7.51 -20.79
CA LEU A 150 8.28 8.80 -20.42
C LEU A 150 9.01 9.96 -21.09
N SER A 151 8.27 10.98 -21.50
CA SER A 151 8.83 12.26 -21.93
C SER A 151 9.30 13.09 -20.73
N ASP A 152 10.14 14.10 -21.00
CA ASP A 152 10.64 15.00 -19.95
C ASP A 152 9.50 15.80 -19.30
N GLU A 153 8.47 16.16 -20.09
CA GLU A 153 7.27 16.86 -19.60
C GLU A 153 6.42 15.96 -18.72
N GLU A 154 6.19 14.71 -19.13
CA GLU A 154 5.43 13.72 -18.37
C GLU A 154 6.09 13.42 -17.03
N LEU A 155 7.42 13.27 -17.02
CA LEU A 155 8.17 13.01 -15.81
C LEU A 155 8.10 14.19 -14.83
N LYS A 156 8.26 15.43 -15.32
CA LYS A 156 8.13 16.63 -14.48
C LYS A 156 6.73 16.77 -13.89
N TYR A 157 5.69 16.60 -14.70
CA TYR A 157 4.31 16.65 -14.22
C TYR A 157 4.02 15.59 -13.16
N ALA A 158 4.52 14.37 -13.36
CA ALA A 158 4.33 13.29 -12.41
C ALA A 158 5.06 13.54 -11.08
N VAL A 159 6.25 14.13 -11.11
CA VAL A 159 7.00 14.53 -9.91
C VAL A 159 6.25 15.61 -9.14
N ASP A 160 5.84 16.71 -9.80
CA ASP A 160 5.10 17.82 -9.19
C ASP A 160 3.77 17.38 -8.55
N THR A 161 3.08 16.42 -9.18
CA THR A 161 1.81 15.87 -8.67
C THR A 161 2.03 14.89 -7.49
N SER A 162 3.25 14.39 -7.32
CA SER A 162 3.58 13.36 -6.34
C SER A 162 4.10 13.89 -5.01
N GLU A 163 4.49 15.18 -4.94
CA GLU A 163 4.79 15.91 -3.70
C GLU A 163 3.56 15.96 -2.78
#